data_AF-A0AAD8CCP3-F1
#
_entry.id   AF-A0AAD8CCP3-F1
#
_cell.length_a   1.000
_cell.length_b   1.000
_cell.length_c   1.000
_cell.angle_alpha   90.00
_cell.angle_beta   90.00
_cell.angle_gamma   90.00
#
_symmetry.space_group_name_H-M   'P 1'
#
loop_
_entity.id
_entity.type
_entity.pdbx_description
1 polymer ?
#
loop_
_entity_poly.entity_id
_entity_poly.type
_entity_poly.pdbx_seq_one_letter_code
_entity_poly.pdbx_strand_id
1 'polypeptide(L)'
;MKNYLIIGISGFTNSGKSTIATMLSKEICNLDVMNQDLYFLEPDDPAIERDIHGIRNFEKLSALDMERMVQDVKLWIKSKTCNSDSLFILLIEGFLIFNHKELSDLIDHKYFIKITKEICFERRIKRQYIPPDPDGYFDSYVWPWTITNLMAIQDCTDIGRNMKISQLSKSRKVNNCHDC
;
A
#
# COMPACT_ATOMS: atom_id res chain seq x y z
N MET A 1 -12.57 -12.25 22.33
CA MET A 1 -11.30 -11.59 21.94
C MET A 1 -11.33 -11.35 20.43
N LYS A 2 -10.61 -10.34 19.95
CA LYS A 2 -10.45 -10.12 18.51
C LYS A 2 -9.49 -11.19 17.97
N ASN A 3 -9.98 -12.11 17.14
CA ASN A 3 -9.16 -13.23 16.62
C ASN A 3 -8.51 -12.89 15.26
N TYR A 4 -8.33 -11.59 15.00
CA TYR A 4 -7.69 -11.09 13.81
C TYR A 4 -6.88 -9.81 14.08
N LEU A 5 -5.89 -9.57 13.22
CA LEU A 5 -5.03 -8.39 13.23
C LEU A 5 -4.94 -7.81 11.81
N ILE A 6 -5.17 -6.51 11.66
CA ILE A 6 -5.07 -5.81 10.36
C ILE A 6 -3.85 -4.90 10.37
N ILE A 7 -2.92 -5.16 9.46
CA ILE A 7 -1.68 -4.39 9.30
C ILE A 7 -1.72 -3.66 7.97
N GLY A 8 -1.45 -2.36 7.98
CA GLY A 8 -1.33 -1.53 6.79
C GLY A 8 0.13 -1.24 6.47
N ILE A 9 0.55 -1.49 5.24
CA ILE A 9 1.84 -1.03 4.69
C ILE A 9 1.57 -0.03 3.57
N SER A 10 1.68 1.25 3.91
CA SER A 10 1.68 2.33 2.94
C SER A 10 3.08 2.85 2.66
N GLY A 11 3.18 3.85 1.79
CA GLY A 11 4.46 4.38 1.38
C GLY A 11 4.46 4.88 -0.06
N PHE A 12 5.54 5.59 -0.39
CA PHE A 12 5.73 6.19 -1.70
C PHE A 12 5.59 5.14 -2.82
N THR A 13 5.19 5.59 -4.01
CA THR A 13 5.21 4.71 -5.19
C THR A 13 6.61 4.13 -5.42
N ASN A 14 6.69 2.91 -5.97
CA ASN A 14 7.93 2.16 -6.18
C ASN A 14 8.84 1.95 -4.94
N SER A 15 8.33 2.11 -3.71
CA SER A 15 9.12 1.95 -2.47
C SER A 15 9.44 0.50 -2.07
N GLY A 16 8.72 -0.49 -2.61
CA GLY A 16 8.90 -1.92 -2.30
C GLY A 16 7.83 -2.54 -1.40
N LYS A 17 6.67 -1.87 -1.23
CA LYS A 17 5.54 -2.35 -0.40
C LYS A 17 5.10 -3.77 -0.76
N SER A 18 4.70 -4.01 -2.02
CA SER A 18 4.25 -5.33 -2.49
C SER A 18 5.32 -6.40 -2.36
N THR A 19 6.61 -6.05 -2.49
CA THR A 19 7.72 -6.99 -2.25
C THR A 19 7.77 -7.44 -0.80
N ILE A 20 7.67 -6.51 0.15
CA ILE A 20 7.62 -6.82 1.59
C ILE A 20 6.37 -7.65 1.90
N ALA A 21 5.22 -7.27 1.35
CA ALA A 21 3.98 -8.02 1.55
C ALA A 21 4.08 -9.47 1.05
N THR A 22 4.65 -9.67 -0.15
CA THR A 22 4.88 -10.99 -0.73
C THR A 22 5.88 -11.82 0.07
N MET A 23 6.88 -11.19 0.69
CA MET A 23 7.82 -11.91 1.55
C MET A 23 7.15 -12.35 2.85
N LEU A 24 6.41 -11.45 3.50
CA LEU A 24 5.70 -11.75 4.74
C LEU A 24 4.65 -12.86 4.55
N SER A 25 3.91 -12.84 3.43
CA SER A 25 2.89 -13.85 3.14
C SER A 25 3.44 -15.26 2.90
N LYS A 26 4.75 -15.39 2.62
CA LYS A 26 5.41 -16.70 2.48
C LYS A 26 5.88 -17.28 3.81
N GLU A 27 6.20 -16.42 4.77
CA GLU A 27 6.79 -16.81 6.05
C GLU A 27 5.76 -16.91 7.19
N ILE A 28 4.61 -16.24 7.05
CA ILE A 28 3.60 -16.13 8.11
C ILE A 28 2.34 -16.91 7.72
N CYS A 29 2.00 -17.93 8.53
CA CYS A 29 0.74 -18.66 8.41
C CYS A 29 -0.47 -17.76 8.72
N ASN A 30 -1.62 -18.06 8.10
CA ASN A 30 -2.88 -17.33 8.29
C ASN A 30 -2.81 -15.83 7.94
N LEU A 31 -1.88 -15.44 7.05
CA LEU A 31 -1.76 -14.09 6.53
C LEU A 31 -2.35 -14.00 5.13
N ASP A 32 -3.41 -13.20 4.99
CA ASP A 32 -3.99 -12.82 3.70
C ASP A 32 -3.47 -11.42 3.29
N VAL A 33 -3.30 -11.16 1.98
CA VAL A 33 -2.81 -9.87 1.46
C VAL A 33 -3.87 -9.22 0.57
N MET A 34 -4.14 -7.94 0.79
CA MET A 34 -4.94 -7.08 -0.10
C MET A 34 -4.06 -5.98 -0.70
N ASN A 35 -4.04 -5.91 -2.02
CA ASN A 35 -3.27 -4.93 -2.79
C ASN A 35 -4.20 -3.83 -3.34
N GLN A 36 -3.95 -2.57 -2.94
CA GLN A 36 -4.70 -1.41 -3.41
C GLN A 36 -4.66 -1.21 -4.93
N ASP A 37 -3.59 -1.64 -5.62
CA ASP A 37 -3.48 -1.52 -7.08
C ASP A 37 -4.58 -2.34 -7.82
N LEU A 38 -5.23 -3.30 -7.15
CA LEU A 38 -6.37 -4.06 -7.71
C LEU A 38 -7.70 -3.30 -7.65
N TYR A 39 -7.71 -2.11 -7.05
CA TYR A 39 -8.89 -1.26 -6.88
C TYR A 39 -8.82 0.01 -7.73
N PHE A 40 -7.89 0.11 -8.68
CA PHE A 40 -7.93 1.20 -9.67
C PHE A 40 -9.20 1.10 -10.51
N LEU A 41 -9.81 2.25 -10.77
CA LEU A 41 -10.88 2.37 -11.74
C LEU A 41 -10.35 2.15 -13.16
N GLU A 42 -11.26 1.79 -14.08
CA GLU A 42 -10.90 1.65 -15.48
C GLU A 42 -10.36 2.98 -16.03
N PRO A 43 -9.35 2.99 -16.92
CA PRO A 43 -8.69 4.21 -17.34
C PRO A 43 -9.61 5.29 -17.94
N ASP A 44 -10.75 4.92 -18.51
CA ASP A 44 -11.73 5.85 -19.08
C ASP A 44 -12.82 6.30 -18.10
N ASP A 45 -12.82 5.82 -16.85
CA ASP A 45 -13.80 6.17 -15.84
C ASP A 45 -13.86 7.69 -15.60
N PRO A 46 -15.06 8.30 -15.58
CA PRO A 46 -15.24 9.74 -15.41
C PRO A 46 -14.85 10.26 -14.02
N ALA A 47 -14.76 9.41 -13.00
CA ALA A 47 -14.29 9.79 -11.66
C ALA A 47 -12.79 10.09 -11.63
N ILE A 48 -12.02 9.55 -12.59
CA ILE A 48 -10.60 9.86 -12.73
C ILE A 48 -10.44 11.30 -13.22
N GLU A 49 -9.92 12.15 -12.34
CA GLU A 49 -9.68 13.54 -12.65
C GLU A 49 -8.68 13.73 -13.80
N ARG A 50 -8.94 14.75 -14.62
CA ARG A 50 -8.12 15.11 -15.78
C ARG A 50 -7.76 16.59 -15.74
N ASP A 51 -6.56 16.92 -16.20
CA ASP A 51 -6.16 18.31 -16.40
C ASP A 51 -6.73 18.89 -17.71
N ILE A 52 -6.37 20.15 -18.00
CA ILE A 52 -6.77 20.88 -19.21
C ILE A 52 -6.26 20.22 -20.51
N HIS A 53 -5.26 19.35 -20.43
CA HIS A 53 -4.68 18.61 -21.55
C HIS A 53 -5.22 17.17 -21.63
N GLY A 54 -6.15 16.79 -20.76
CA GLY A 54 -6.75 15.46 -20.70
C GLY A 54 -5.87 14.40 -20.00
N ILE A 55 -4.78 14.81 -19.35
CA ILE A 55 -3.90 13.91 -18.58
C ILE A 55 -4.62 13.48 -17.30
N ARG A 56 -4.69 12.17 -17.10
CA ARG A 56 -5.35 11.53 -15.96
C ARG A 56 -4.47 11.56 -14.74
N ASN A 57 -5.05 11.82 -13.58
CA ASN A 57 -4.34 11.79 -12.32
C ASN A 57 -4.66 10.52 -11.51
N PHE A 58 -3.80 9.51 -11.64
CA PHE A 58 -3.91 8.25 -10.90
C PHE A 58 -3.38 8.32 -9.46
N GLU A 59 -2.85 9.45 -9.02
CA GLU A 59 -2.20 9.59 -7.70
C GLU A 59 -3.19 10.07 -6.61
N LYS A 60 -4.49 10.05 -6.93
CA LYS A 60 -5.60 10.50 -6.09
C LYS A 60 -6.51 9.33 -5.69
N LEU A 61 -7.18 9.48 -4.55
CA LEU A 61 -8.22 8.54 -4.12
C LEU A 61 -9.37 8.42 -5.12
N SER A 62 -9.70 9.48 -5.87
CA SER A 62 -10.75 9.46 -6.90
C SER A 62 -10.45 8.51 -8.06
N ALA A 63 -9.20 8.06 -8.22
CA ALA A 63 -8.84 7.05 -9.21
C ALA A 63 -9.03 5.60 -8.71
N LEU A 64 -9.49 5.42 -7.46
CA LEU A 64 -9.61 4.12 -6.81
C LEU A 64 -11.06 3.89 -6.33
N ASP A 65 -11.54 2.66 -6.49
CA ASP A 65 -12.77 2.17 -5.87
C ASP A 65 -12.51 1.82 -4.39
N MET A 66 -12.35 2.86 -3.57
CA MET A 66 -12.08 2.72 -2.13
C MET A 66 -13.27 2.14 -1.35
N GLU A 67 -14.49 2.34 -1.85
CA GLU A 67 -15.70 1.79 -1.23
C GLU A 67 -15.70 0.26 -1.34
N ARG A 68 -15.41 -0.28 -2.53
CA ARG A 68 -15.23 -1.72 -2.72
C ARG A 68 -14.08 -2.26 -1.87
N MET A 69 -12.96 -1.55 -1.78
CA MET A 69 -11.84 -1.97 -0.94
C MET A 69 -12.23 -2.09 0.55
N VAL A 70 -12.96 -1.10 1.07
CA VAL A 70 -13.49 -1.16 2.44
C VAL A 70 -14.49 -2.31 2.62
N GLN A 71 -15.35 -2.54 1.63
CA GLN A 71 -16.30 -3.65 1.66
C GLN A 71 -15.59 -5.00 1.73
N ASP A 72 -14.54 -5.21 0.93
CA ASP A 72 -13.76 -6.45 0.93
C ASP A 72 -13.06 -6.68 2.28
N VAL A 73 -12.51 -5.64 2.90
CA VAL A 73 -11.94 -5.72 4.27
C VAL A 73 -13.01 -6.12 5.29
N LYS A 74 -14.21 -5.52 5.23
CA LYS A 74 -15.32 -5.87 6.13
C LYS A 74 -15.81 -7.31 5.93
N LEU A 75 -15.86 -7.79 4.69
CA LEU A 75 -16.18 -9.18 4.37
C LEU A 75 -15.11 -10.14 4.91
N TRP A 76 -13.83 -9.78 4.77
CA TRP A 76 -12.73 -10.54 5.34
C TRP A 76 -12.86 -10.65 6.87
N ILE A 77 -13.09 -9.54 7.57
CA ILE A 77 -13.32 -9.52 9.02
C ILE A 77 -14.45 -10.47 9.40
N LYS A 78 -15.61 -10.35 8.72
CA LYS A 78 -16.77 -11.21 8.97
C LYS A 78 -16.42 -12.69 8.81
N SER A 79 -15.60 -13.04 7.81
CA SER A 79 -15.18 -14.43 7.57
C SER A 79 -14.31 -15.02 8.68
N LYS A 80 -13.50 -14.19 9.37
CA LYS A 80 -12.58 -14.64 10.44
C LYS A 80 -13.19 -14.58 11.84
N THR A 81 -14.37 -13.97 11.98
CA THR A 81 -15.06 -13.84 13.27
C THR A 81 -15.84 -15.13 13.64
N CYS A 82 -15.94 -16.09 12.72
CA CYS A 82 -16.65 -17.35 12.90
C CYS A 82 -15.70 -18.45 13.47
N ASN A 83 -15.80 -18.73 14.77
CA ASN A 83 -15.26 -19.92 15.47
C ASN A 83 -13.83 -20.38 15.10
N SER A 84 -12.83 -19.62 15.51
CA SER A 84 -11.44 -20.09 15.46
C SER A 84 -10.66 -19.63 16.68
N ASP A 85 -9.93 -20.54 17.32
CA ASP A 85 -8.94 -20.21 18.35
C ASP A 85 -7.63 -19.63 17.75
N SER A 86 -7.55 -19.53 16.41
CA SER A 86 -6.39 -19.02 15.70
C SER A 86 -6.47 -17.51 15.46
N LEU A 87 -5.30 -16.86 15.45
CA LEU A 87 -5.15 -15.49 14.99
C LEU A 87 -5.00 -15.45 13.46
N PHE A 88 -5.82 -14.63 12.79
CA PHE A 88 -5.68 -14.33 11.36
C PHE A 88 -5.08 -12.95 11.14
N ILE A 89 -4.24 -12.79 10.13
CA ILE A 89 -3.62 -11.51 9.80
C ILE A 89 -4.11 -11.09 8.41
N LEU A 90 -4.56 -9.84 8.30
CA LEU A 90 -4.79 -9.18 7.02
C LEU A 90 -3.71 -8.13 6.82
N LEU A 91 -2.92 -8.28 5.77
CA LEU A 91 -1.97 -7.28 5.33
C LEU A 91 -2.56 -6.47 4.18
N ILE A 92 -2.80 -5.18 4.42
CA ILE A 92 -3.29 -4.25 3.40
C ILE A 92 -2.10 -3.42 2.92
N GLU A 93 -1.82 -3.44 1.63
CA GLU A 93 -0.70 -2.69 1.05
C GLU A 93 -1.17 -1.77 -0.08
N GLY A 94 -0.63 -0.55 -0.11
CA GLY A 94 -1.03 0.46 -1.09
C GLY A 94 -0.54 1.85 -0.75
N PHE A 95 -0.40 2.73 -1.75
CA PHE A 95 0.22 4.04 -1.55
C PHE A 95 -0.71 5.11 -0.95
N LEU A 96 -2.04 4.88 -0.93
CA LEU A 96 -3.07 5.80 -0.40
C LEU A 96 -3.95 5.20 0.70
N ILE A 97 -3.65 3.99 1.19
CA ILE A 97 -4.53 3.28 2.14
C ILE A 97 -4.77 4.04 3.47
N PHE A 98 -3.89 4.98 3.83
CA PHE A 98 -4.05 5.81 5.03
C PHE A 98 -4.77 7.14 4.76
N ASN A 99 -4.89 7.55 3.49
CA ASN A 99 -5.57 8.77 3.09
C ASN A 99 -7.10 8.61 3.08
N HIS A 100 -7.59 7.37 3.03
CA HIS A 100 -9.02 7.07 3.13
C HIS A 100 -9.40 6.77 4.58
N LYS A 101 -10.10 7.70 5.22
CA LYS A 101 -10.37 7.65 6.68
C LYS A 101 -11.02 6.33 7.11
N GLU A 102 -12.08 5.90 6.43
CA GLU A 102 -12.80 4.68 6.82
C GLU A 102 -11.94 3.43 6.71
N LEU A 103 -11.08 3.33 5.69
CA LEU A 103 -10.14 2.21 5.55
C LEU A 103 -9.05 2.28 6.63
N SER A 104 -8.49 3.48 6.83
CA SER A 104 -7.44 3.74 7.82
C SER A 104 -7.91 3.42 9.24
N ASP A 105 -9.17 3.70 9.58
CA ASP A 105 -9.76 3.41 10.90
C ASP A 105 -9.91 1.90 11.18
N LEU A 106 -9.90 1.05 10.14
CA LEU A 106 -9.94 -0.42 10.28
C LEU A 106 -8.57 -1.04 10.56
N ILE A 107 -7.47 -0.30 10.35
CA ILE A 107 -6.09 -0.82 10.42
C ILE A 107 -5.53 -0.67 11.83
N ASP A 108 -5.09 -1.78 12.44
CA ASP A 108 -4.54 -1.84 13.80
C ASP A 108 -3.10 -1.31 13.87
N HIS A 109 -2.26 -1.66 12.89
CA HIS A 109 -0.87 -1.23 12.83
C HIS A 109 -0.54 -0.63 11.47
N LYS A 110 0.00 0.59 11.46
CA LYS A 110 0.24 1.37 10.24
C LYS A 110 1.73 1.59 10.05
N TYR A 111 2.28 1.12 8.94
CA TYR A 111 3.67 1.32 8.54
C TYR A 111 3.74 2.15 7.26
N PHE A 112 4.66 3.11 7.19
CA PHE A 112 4.84 3.95 6.01
C PHE A 112 6.29 3.91 5.51
N ILE A 113 6.48 3.50 4.26
CA ILE A 113 7.79 3.38 3.62
C ILE A 113 8.11 4.65 2.83
N LYS A 114 9.20 5.31 3.21
CA LYS A 114 9.74 6.49 2.51
C LYS A 114 11.01 6.13 1.74
N ILE A 115 11.12 6.66 0.54
CA ILE A 115 12.34 6.67 -0.29
C ILE A 115 12.60 8.11 -0.75
N THR A 116 13.80 8.39 -1.23
CA THR A 116 14.10 9.73 -1.78
C THR A 116 13.44 9.91 -3.15
N LYS A 117 13.30 11.18 -3.61
CA LYS A 117 12.74 11.51 -4.93
C LYS A 117 13.50 10.79 -6.04
N GLU A 118 14.83 10.77 -5.92
CA GLU A 118 15.76 10.21 -6.92
C GLU A 118 15.54 8.70 -7.05
N ILE A 119 15.52 7.97 -5.92
CA ILE A 119 15.24 6.53 -5.92
C ILE A 119 13.85 6.24 -6.46
N CYS A 120 12.86 7.07 -6.12
CA CYS A 120 11.49 6.93 -6.61
C CYS A 120 11.44 7.08 -8.13
N PHE A 121 12.07 8.13 -8.65
CA PHE A 121 12.17 8.41 -10.07
C PHE A 121 12.86 7.27 -10.82
N GLU A 122 14.06 6.87 -10.39
CA GLU A 122 14.85 5.80 -11.00
C GLU A 122 14.09 4.47 -11.09
N ARG A 123 13.31 4.15 -10.05
CA ARG A 123 12.49 2.92 -10.04
C ARG A 123 11.22 3.07 -10.87
N ARG A 124 10.62 4.26 -10.91
CA ARG A 124 9.39 4.52 -11.66
C ARG A 124 9.64 4.47 -13.16
N ILE A 125 10.70 5.08 -13.66
CA ILE A 125 11.06 5.04 -15.10
C ILE A 125 11.35 3.62 -15.61
N LYS A 126 11.68 2.68 -14.71
CA LYS A 126 11.92 1.27 -15.05
C LYS A 126 10.66 0.42 -15.00
N ARG A 127 9.56 0.92 -14.44
CA ARG A 127 8.29 0.20 -14.31
C ARG A 127 7.37 0.56 -15.46
N GLN A 128 6.74 -0.44 -16.05
CA GLN A 128 5.69 -0.23 -17.05
C GLN A 128 4.35 -0.03 -16.35
N TYR A 129 3.65 1.03 -16.73
CA TYR A 129 2.29 1.35 -16.30
C TYR A 129 1.33 1.24 -17.49
N ILE A 130 0.06 0.99 -17.21
CA ILE A 130 -1.02 0.95 -18.19
C ILE A 130 -2.12 1.90 -17.69
N PRO A 131 -2.39 3.03 -18.39
CA PRO A 131 -1.62 3.56 -19.51
C PRO A 131 -0.19 3.98 -19.11
N PRO A 132 0.75 4.09 -20.06
CA PRO A 132 2.11 4.54 -19.74
C PRO A 132 2.10 5.99 -19.23
N ASP A 133 3.02 6.28 -18.29
CA ASP A 133 3.26 7.64 -17.80
C ASP A 133 3.64 8.56 -19.00
N PRO A 134 2.93 9.67 -19.26
CA PRO A 134 3.33 10.63 -20.29
C PRO A 134 4.60 11.40 -19.88
N ASP A 135 5.21 12.09 -20.85
CA ASP A 135 6.40 12.91 -20.60
C ASP A 135 6.13 13.95 -19.50
N GLY A 136 7.04 14.03 -18.51
CA GLY A 136 6.92 14.95 -17.37
C GLY A 136 5.88 14.55 -16.32
N TYR A 137 5.21 13.39 -16.44
CA TYR A 137 4.20 12.95 -15.49
C TYR A 137 4.73 12.81 -14.07
N PHE A 138 5.98 12.34 -13.92
CA PHE A 138 6.59 12.18 -12.60
C PHE A 138 6.67 13.50 -11.82
N ASP A 139 7.20 14.54 -12.44
CA ASP A 139 7.40 15.83 -11.79
C ASP A 139 6.10 16.64 -11.67
N SER A 140 5.16 16.43 -12.59
CA SER A 140 3.89 17.18 -12.63
C SER A 140 2.80 16.57 -11.75
N TYR A 141 2.81 15.24 -11.59
CA TYR A 141 1.76 14.50 -10.87
C TYR A 141 2.33 13.66 -9.74
N VAL A 142 3.16 12.67 -10.07
CA VAL A 142 3.58 11.62 -9.13
C VAL A 142 4.20 12.20 -7.87
N TRP A 143 5.24 13.02 -8.02
CA TRP A 143 5.97 13.55 -6.89
C TRP A 143 5.18 14.59 -6.10
N PRO A 144 4.54 15.59 -6.74
CA PRO A 144 3.66 16.53 -6.02
C PRO A 144 2.55 15.84 -5.22
N TRP A 145 1.88 14.84 -5.81
CA TRP A 145 0.83 14.08 -5.11
C TRP A 145 1.39 13.18 -4.02
N THR A 146 2.56 12.55 -4.22
CA THR A 146 3.24 11.80 -3.15
C THR A 146 3.47 12.67 -1.91
N ILE A 147 3.93 13.92 -2.09
CA ILE A 147 4.14 14.85 -0.96
C ILE A 147 2.80 15.31 -0.37
N THR A 148 1.84 15.67 -1.20
CA THR A 148 0.49 16.08 -0.77
C THR A 148 -0.17 15.00 0.07
N ASN A 149 -0.13 13.75 -0.41
CA ASN A 149 -0.71 12.59 0.27
C ASN A 149 0.02 12.27 1.58
N LEU A 150 1.36 12.46 1.63
CA LEU A 150 2.12 12.33 2.87
C LEU A 150 1.75 13.42 3.90
N MET A 151 1.58 14.67 3.46
CA MET A 151 1.18 15.78 4.33
C MET A 151 -0.22 15.54 4.91
N ALA A 152 -1.15 15.01 4.11
CA ALA A 152 -2.51 14.71 4.55
C ALA A 152 -2.60 13.69 5.69
N ILE A 153 -1.57 12.86 5.89
CA ILE A 153 -1.51 11.83 6.95
C ILE A 153 -0.45 12.15 8.02
N GLN A 154 0.16 13.33 7.99
CA GLN A 154 1.27 13.67 8.88
C GLN A 154 0.88 13.71 10.36
N ASP A 155 -0.38 14.05 10.64
CA ASP A 155 -0.93 14.15 11.98
C ASP A 155 -1.51 12.81 12.49
N CYS A 156 -1.48 11.75 11.67
CA CYS A 156 -1.85 10.41 12.11
C CYS A 156 -0.79 9.86 13.07
N THR A 157 -1.07 9.95 14.38
CA THR A 157 -0.17 9.54 15.47
C THR A 157 0.19 8.06 15.47
N ASP A 158 -0.65 7.23 14.83
CA ASP A 158 -0.58 5.77 14.89
C ASP A 158 0.23 5.17 13.74
N ILE A 159 0.75 6.01 12.83
CA ILE A 159 1.68 5.56 11.79
C ILE A 159 3.06 5.42 12.43
N GLY A 160 3.55 4.18 12.49
CA GLY A 160 4.86 3.82 13.02
C GLY A 160 5.93 4.72 12.43
N ARG A 161 6.52 5.57 13.28
CA ARG A 161 7.49 6.59 12.88
C ARG A 161 8.72 5.93 12.22
N ASN A 162 8.87 6.17 10.92
CA ASN A 162 10.09 6.04 10.10
C ASN A 162 10.79 4.66 10.11
N MET A 163 10.30 3.72 9.31
CA MET A 163 11.10 2.57 8.90
C MET A 163 12.07 2.98 7.78
N LYS A 164 13.32 3.29 8.13
CA LYS A 164 14.39 3.54 7.14
C LYS A 164 14.89 2.21 6.58
N ILE A 165 14.64 1.95 5.29
CA ILE A 165 15.05 0.72 4.57
C ILE A 165 16.58 0.51 4.53
N SER A 166 17.40 1.50 4.92
CA SER A 166 18.87 1.38 4.96
C SER A 166 19.40 0.30 5.92
N GLN A 167 18.55 -0.38 6.69
CA GLN A 167 18.94 -1.47 7.59
C GLN A 167 18.64 -2.88 7.05
N LEU A 168 17.95 -3.04 5.91
CA LEU A 168 17.56 -4.36 5.37
C LEU A 168 18.67 -5.08 4.57
N SER A 169 19.87 -4.51 4.43
CA SER A 169 20.95 -5.12 3.65
C SER A 169 21.99 -5.93 4.46
N LYS A 170 21.75 -6.21 5.75
CA LYS A 170 22.67 -7.02 6.58
C LYS A 170 21.97 -8.14 7.35
N SER A 171 21.42 -9.11 6.64
CA SER A 171 21.19 -10.45 7.21
C SER A 171 21.23 -11.52 6.12
N ARG A 172 22.44 -11.79 5.61
CA ARG A 172 22.80 -13.14 5.13
C ARG A 172 23.46 -13.88 6.29
N LYS A 173 22.67 -14.66 7.00
CA LYS A 173 23.10 -15.97 7.51
C LYS A 173 21.94 -16.92 7.28
N VAL A 174 22.01 -17.66 6.18
CA VAL A 174 21.28 -18.91 6.02
C VAL A 174 21.84 -19.83 7.09
N ASN A 175 21.09 -20.05 8.16
CA ASN A 175 21.32 -21.19 9.03
C ASN A 175 20.40 -22.29 8.53
N ASN A 176 21.02 -23.33 7.97
CA ASN A 176 20.37 -24.59 7.65
C ASN A 176 19.62 -25.11 8.88
N CYS A 177 18.31 -25.27 8.78
CA CYS A 177 17.56 -26.05 9.74
C CYS A 177 17.53 -27.49 9.23
N HIS A 178 18.41 -28.31 9.81
CA HIS A 178 18.24 -29.75 9.84
C HIS A 178 17.22 -30.11 10.93
N ASP A 179 16.36 -31.09 10.60
CA ASP A 179 15.66 -32.02 11.48
C ASP A 179 14.68 -31.46 12.53
N CYS A 180 13.37 -31.63 12.24
CA CYS A 180 12.34 -32.28 13.09
C CYS A 180 11.02 -32.34 12.31
#